data_AF-T2JHQ0-F1
#
_entry.id   AF-T2JHQ0-F1
#
_cell.length_a   1.000
_cell.length_b   1.000
_cell.length_c   1.000
_cell.angle_alpha   90.00
_cell.angle_beta   90.00
_cell.angle_gamma   90.00
#
_symmetry.space_group_name_H-M   'P 1'
#
loop_
_entity.id
_entity.type
_entity.pdbx_description
1 polymer ?
#
loop_
_entity_poly.entity_id
_entity_poly.type
_entity_poly.pdbx_seq_one_letter_code
_entity_poly.pdbx_strand_id
1 'polypeptide(L)' 'MQEYIENGTKLAWLINRQDQQVEIYRQGQEVEILNNPQTLSGEDVLVDFVLELEKIW' A
#
# COMPACT_ATOMS: atom_id res chain seq x y z
N MET A 1 3.17 7.04 8.97
CA MET A 1 2.27 5.90 8.67
C MET A 1 1.64 5.32 9.93
N GLN A 2 2.43 5.06 10.98
CA GLN A 2 1.95 4.50 12.23
C GLN A 2 0.75 5.26 12.85
N GLU A 3 0.78 6.59 12.92
CA GLU A 3 -0.35 7.41 13.42
C GLU A 3 -1.68 7.12 12.70
N TYR A 4 -1.66 6.89 11.38
CA TYR A 4 -2.87 6.56 10.62
C TYR A 4 -3.43 5.18 11.00
N ILE A 5 -2.54 4.19 11.16
CA ILE A 5 -2.91 2.83 11.54
C ILE A 5 -3.43 2.81 12.99
N GLU A 6 -2.78 3.53 13.91
CA GLU A 6 -3.22 3.67 15.30
C GLU A 6 -4.59 4.35 15.41
N ASN A 7 -4.90 5.28 14.50
CA ASN A 7 -6.22 5.92 14.38
C ASN A 7 -7.28 5.07 13.63
N GLY A 8 -6.98 3.79 13.32
CA GLY A 8 -7.95 2.83 12.78
C GLY A 8 -7.96 2.68 11.26
N THR A 9 -6.93 3.16 10.56
CA THR A 9 -6.76 2.89 9.12
C THR A 9 -6.54 1.39 8.89
N LYS A 10 -7.34 0.79 8.00
CA LYS A 10 -7.31 -0.65 7.71
C LYS A 10 -6.24 -1.04 6.68
N LEU A 11 -6.03 -0.20 5.67
CA LEU A 11 -5.06 -0.39 4.60
C LEU A 11 -4.45 0.97 4.24
N ALA A 12 -3.14 1.04 4.14
CA ALA A 12 -2.44 2.23 3.67
C ALA A 12 -1.21 1.86 2.83
N TRP A 13 -0.90 2.68 1.83
CA TRP A 13 0.27 2.53 0.98
C TRP A 13 1.19 3.74 1.11
N LEU A 14 2.48 3.49 1.31
CA LEU A 14 3.53 4.48 1.11
C LEU A 14 4.22 4.16 -0.22
N ILE A 15 4.00 5.00 -1.23
CA ILE A 15 4.58 4.84 -2.56
C ILE A 15 5.85 5.69 -2.64
N ASN A 16 7.01 5.04 -2.59
CA ASN A 16 8.31 5.65 -2.84
C ASN A 16 8.66 5.55 -4.32
N ARG A 17 8.44 6.62 -5.07
CA ARG A 17 8.70 6.68 -6.52
C ARG A 17 10.19 6.63 -6.88
N GLN A 18 11.06 7.14 -6.01
CA GLN A 18 12.50 7.20 -6.30
C GLN A 18 13.10 5.80 -6.37
N ASP A 19 12.70 4.94 -5.43
CA ASP A 19 13.16 3.55 -5.36
C ASP A 19 12.17 2.56 -6.00
N GLN A 20 11.09 3.07 -6.61
CA GLN A 20 9.95 2.29 -7.13
C GLN A 20 9.45 1.25 -6.13
N GLN A 21 9.35 1.63 -4.86
CA GLN A 21 8.99 0.73 -3.77
C GLN A 21 7.64 1.13 -3.18
N VAL A 22 6.86 0.13 -2.78
CA VAL A 22 5.60 0.37 -2.06
C VAL A 22 5.66 -0.38 -0.74
N GLU A 23 5.44 0.35 0.35
CA GLU A 23 5.21 -0.25 1.66
C GLU A 23 3.70 -0.32 1.92
N ILE A 24 3.23 -1.49 2.31
CA ILE A 24 1.82 -1.78 2.59
C ILE A 24 1.66 -1.96 4.10
N TYR A 25 0.76 -1.16 4.67
CA TYR A 25 0.47 -1.13 6.08
C TYR A 25 -0.94 -1.64 6.33
N ARG A 26 -1.07 -2.61 7.24
CA ARG A 26 -2.34 -3.18 7.68
C ARG A 26 -2.39 -3.24 9.20
N GLN A 27 -3.58 -3.17 9.78
CA GLN A 27 -3.73 -3.18 11.22
C GLN A 27 -3.30 -4.53 11.81
N GLY A 28 -2.35 -4.50 12.75
CA GLY A 28 -1.88 -5.71 13.45
C GLY A 28 -0.99 -6.65 12.62
N GLN A 29 -0.49 -6.18 11.47
CA GLN A 29 0.44 -6.93 10.63
C GLN A 29 1.75 -6.15 10.45
N GLU A 30 2.84 -6.89 10.18
CA GLU A 30 4.10 -6.26 9.80
C GLU A 30 3.98 -5.55 8.45
N VAL A 31 4.82 -4.54 8.26
CA VAL A 31 4.87 -3.79 7.00
C VAL A 31 5.35 -4.73 5.89
N GLU A 32 4.56 -4.84 4.83
CA GLU A 32 4.94 -5.57 3.63
C GLU A 32 5.59 -4.61 2.63
N ILE A 33 6.70 -5.03 2.02
CA ILE A 33 7.44 -4.20 1.08
C ILE A 33 7.45 -4.87 -0.29
N LEU A 34 6.90 -4.18 -1.28
CA LEU A 34 6.93 -4.58 -2.69
C LEU A 34 7.94 -3.73 -3.45
N ASN A 35 8.81 -4.38 -4.21
CA ASN A 35 9.80 -3.72 -5.06
C ASN A 35 9.33 -3.73 -6.51
N ASN A 36 9.22 -2.53 -7.10
CA ASN A 36 8.72 -2.24 -8.45
C ASN A 36 7.40 -2.96 -8.82
N PRO A 37 6.34 -2.90 -7.98
CA PRO A 37 5.06 -3.52 -8.32
C PRO A 37 4.40 -2.81 -9.51
N GLN A 38 3.74 -3.56 -10.40
CA GLN A 38 2.97 -2.93 -11.49
C GLN A 38 1.56 -2.52 -11.04
N THR A 39 0.99 -3.26 -10.08
CA THR A 39 -0.34 -3.04 -9.55
C THR A 39 -0.40 -3.21 -8.03
N LEU A 40 -1.39 -2.58 -7.40
CA LEU A 40 -1.77 -2.82 -6.00
C LEU A 40 -3.24 -3.22 -5.92
N SER A 41 -3.53 -4.26 -5.14
CA SER A 41 -4.90 -4.70 -4.85
C SER A 41 -5.43 -3.99 -3.61
N GLY A 42 -6.69 -3.57 -3.64
CA GLY A 42 -7.42 -3.07 -2.49
C GLY A 42 -7.79 -4.12 -1.43
N GLU A 43 -7.48 -5.39 -1.69
CA GLU A 43 -7.72 -6.54 -0.81
C GLU A 43 -9.19 -6.64 -0.37
N ASP A 44 -9.44 -7.03 0.88
CA ASP A 44 -10.76 -7.11 1.50
C ASP A 44 -11.28 -5.74 1.97
N VAL A 45 -10.43 -4.70 1.98
CA VAL A 45 -10.80 -3.34 2.40
C VAL A 45 -11.48 -2.57 1.27
N LEU A 46 -10.93 -2.66 0.06
CA LEU A 46 -11.46 -2.09 -1.17
C LEU A 46 -11.62 -3.22 -2.20
N VAL A 47 -12.69 -3.99 -2.03
CA VAL A 47 -12.99 -5.16 -2.88
C VAL A 47 -13.06 -4.74 -4.36
N ASP A 48 -12.43 -5.56 -5.21
CA ASP A 48 -12.31 -5.36 -6.67
C ASP A 48 -11.54 -4.10 -7.12
N PHE A 49 -10.93 -3.36 -6.18
CA PHE A 49 -10.08 -2.24 -6.52
C PHE A 49 -8.67 -2.70 -6.90
N VAL A 50 -8.17 -2.20 -8.04
CA VAL A 50 -6.79 -2.36 -8.47
C VAL A 50 -6.25 -1.00 -8.89
N LEU A 51 -5.10 -0.62 -8.32
CA LEU A 51 -4.37 0.58 -8.70
C LEU A 51 -3.22 0.19 -9.64
N GLU A 52 -3.27 0.69 -10.87
CA GLU A 52 -2.17 0.60 -11.86
C GLU A 52 -1.09 1.65 -11.55
N LEU A 53 0.15 1.21 -11.30
CA LEU A 53 1.26 2.09 -10.90
C LEU A 53 2.10 2.61 -12.08
N GLU A 54 1.90 2.10 -13.30
CA GLU A 54 2.67 2.51 -14.49
C GLU A 54 2.70 4.04 -14.71
N LYS A 55 1.59 4.74 -14.39
CA LYS A 55 1.48 6.19 -14.53
C LYS A 55 1.96 6.98 -13.31
N ILE A 56 2.21 6.29 -12.19
CA ILE A 56 2.62 6.88 -10.92
C ILE A 56 4.14 6.91 -10.81
N TRP A 57 4.85 5.96 -11.45
CA TRP A 57 6.31 5.96 -11.52
C TRP A 57 6.87 7.26 -12.09
#